data_AF-A0AAV0H1G7-F1
#
_entry.id   AF-A0AAV0H1G7-F1
#
_cell.length_a   1.000
_cell.length_b   1.000
_cell.length_c   1.000
_cell.angle_alpha   90.00
_cell.angle_beta   90.00
_cell.angle_gamma   90.00
#
_symmetry.space_group_name_H-M   'P 1'
#
loop_
_entity.id
_entity.type
_entity.pdbx_description
1 polymer ?
#
loop_
_entity_poly.entity_id
_entity_poly.type
_entity_poly.pdbx_seq_one_letter_code
_entity_poly.pdbx_strand_id
1 'polypeptide(L)'
;MRHPELFKAIGVKPPRGILLYGPPGTGKTLIARAIASETGAAFFCVNGPEIMSKMSGESEKNLRDLFEQARQSAPCVLFFDELDSIAVQRGGSQGDAGGAGDRVLNQLLTEMDGMSAKKTVFVIGATNRPDIIDPALLRPGRLDQLIFIPIPDEKSRLQIFKSCLRKSPVSRRVDLEALARMTAGFSGADITEICQRACKYAIREEIEKDIARNGMEVEEEGVAEIKVEHFEESMKHARKSISVKDMLKYLSFANSLQQSRGFGSSEFKFNK
;
A
#
# COMPACT_ATOMS: atom_id res chain seq x y z
N MET A 1 6.52 -17.33 8.77
CA MET A 1 6.78 -17.13 10.21
C MET A 1 6.24 -18.27 11.08
N ARG A 2 5.05 -18.81 10.82
CA ARG A 2 4.42 -19.83 11.68
C ARG A 2 5.03 -21.25 11.61
N HIS A 3 5.69 -21.62 10.50
CA HIS A 3 6.25 -22.97 10.29
C HIS A 3 7.70 -22.98 9.73
N PRO A 4 8.70 -22.42 10.44
CA PRO A 4 10.10 -22.41 9.99
C PRO A 4 10.72 -23.82 9.81
N GLU A 5 10.22 -24.81 10.55
CA GLU A 5 10.67 -26.20 10.54
C GLU A 5 10.45 -26.90 9.20
N LEU A 6 9.34 -26.60 8.51
CA LEU A 6 9.03 -27.19 7.21
C LEU A 6 10.01 -26.73 6.13
N PHE A 7 10.34 -25.44 6.12
CA PHE A 7 11.35 -24.88 5.21
C PHE A 7 12.71 -25.54 5.43
N LYS A 8 13.10 -25.73 6.69
CA LYS A 8 14.34 -26.40 7.05
C LYS A 8 14.36 -27.87 6.61
N ALA A 9 13.25 -28.59 6.79
CA ALA A 9 13.13 -30.00 6.41
C ALA A 9 13.20 -30.21 4.89
N ILE A 10 12.63 -29.29 4.10
CA ILE A 10 12.62 -29.35 2.64
C ILE A 10 13.91 -28.76 2.04
N GLY A 11 14.72 -28.05 2.84
CA GLY A 11 15.97 -27.43 2.39
C GLY A 11 15.77 -26.14 1.60
N VAL A 12 14.59 -25.52 1.70
CA VAL A 12 14.24 -24.27 1.01
C VAL A 12 14.36 -23.10 1.97
N LYS A 13 14.96 -22.00 1.53
CA LYS A 13 14.99 -20.75 2.31
C LYS A 13 13.61 -20.09 2.25
N PRO A 14 13.07 -19.61 3.38
CA PRO A 14 11.81 -18.87 3.35
C PRO A 14 11.97 -17.58 2.51
N PRO A 15 10.89 -17.11 1.85
CA PRO A 15 10.92 -15.85 1.14
C PRO A 15 11.25 -14.70 2.09
N ARG A 16 12.10 -13.79 1.64
CA ARG A 16 12.66 -12.71 2.48
C ARG A 16 11.94 -11.40 2.31
N GLY A 17 11.22 -11.22 1.21
CA GLY A 17 10.40 -10.05 1.01
C GLY A 17 9.46 -10.15 -0.18
N ILE A 18 8.54 -9.19 -0.21
CA ILE A 18 7.54 -9.03 -1.26
C ILE A 18 7.61 -7.60 -1.80
N LEU A 19 7.30 -7.41 -3.08
CA LEU A 19 7.04 -6.11 -3.67
C LEU A 19 5.54 -5.99 -3.96
N LEU A 20 4.86 -5.09 -3.24
CA LEU A 20 3.50 -4.66 -3.54
C LEU A 20 3.54 -3.57 -4.60
N TYR A 21 2.82 -3.76 -5.70
CA TYR A 21 2.76 -2.74 -6.74
C TYR A 21 1.34 -2.56 -7.28
N GLY A 22 1.06 -1.38 -7.79
CA GLY A 22 -0.24 -1.06 -8.37
C GLY A 22 -0.55 0.42 -8.23
N PRO A 23 -1.75 0.85 -8.68
CA PRO A 23 -2.14 2.25 -8.64
C PRO A 23 -2.07 2.87 -7.23
N PRO A 24 -1.92 4.20 -7.11
CA PRO A 24 -2.01 4.88 -5.83
C PRO A 24 -3.39 4.69 -5.18
N GLY A 25 -3.47 4.76 -3.85
CA GLY A 25 -4.77 4.70 -3.15
C GLY A 25 -5.45 3.32 -3.13
N THR A 26 -4.77 2.24 -3.51
CA THR A 26 -5.31 0.86 -3.47
C THR A 26 -4.97 0.08 -2.19
N GLY A 27 -4.31 0.71 -1.22
CA GLY A 27 -4.13 0.14 0.12
C GLY A 27 -2.84 -0.65 0.35
N LYS A 28 -1.80 -0.50 -0.49
CA LYS A 28 -0.49 -1.15 -0.31
C LYS A 28 0.08 -0.98 1.12
N THR A 29 0.12 0.26 1.62
CA THR A 29 0.58 0.58 2.98
C THR A 29 -0.31 0.00 4.07
N LEU A 30 -1.63 -0.05 3.84
CA LEU A 30 -2.58 -0.66 4.78
C LEU A 30 -2.41 -2.18 4.85
N ILE A 31 -2.17 -2.84 3.72
CA ILE A 31 -1.89 -4.28 3.65
C ILE A 31 -0.62 -4.61 4.44
N ALA A 32 0.46 -3.84 4.25
CA ALA A 32 1.71 -4.05 4.97
C ALA A 32 1.54 -3.94 6.49
N ARG A 33 0.79 -2.91 6.95
CA ARG A 33 0.44 -2.75 8.38
C ARG A 33 -0.41 -3.90 8.90
N ALA A 34 -1.39 -4.37 8.11
CA ALA A 34 -2.25 -5.49 8.48
C ALA A 34 -1.45 -6.78 8.64
N ILE A 35 -0.48 -7.06 7.75
CA ILE A 35 0.42 -8.22 7.85
C ILE A 35 1.21 -8.19 9.16
N ALA A 36 1.80 -7.04 9.51
CA ALA A 36 2.55 -6.92 10.76
C ALA A 36 1.65 -7.13 11.99
N SER A 37 0.46 -6.52 11.99
CA SER A 37 -0.52 -6.68 13.06
C SER A 37 -0.98 -8.14 13.24
N GLU A 38 -1.27 -8.85 12.15
CA GLU A 38 -1.73 -10.25 12.18
C GLU A 38 -0.62 -11.23 12.58
N THR A 39 0.65 -10.85 12.36
CA THR A 39 1.81 -11.66 12.74
C THR A 39 2.37 -11.31 14.12
N GLY A 40 1.89 -10.23 14.75
CA GLY A 40 2.45 -9.72 16.01
C GLY A 40 3.90 -9.24 15.89
N ALA A 41 4.37 -8.96 14.67
CA ALA A 41 5.74 -8.54 14.41
C ALA A 41 5.89 -7.01 14.62
N ALA A 42 7.08 -6.57 15.03
CA ALA A 42 7.41 -5.15 15.04
C ALA A 42 7.28 -4.57 13.61
N PHE A 43 6.76 -3.35 13.48
CA PHE A 43 6.54 -2.71 12.17
C PHE A 43 7.35 -1.43 12.05
N PHE A 44 8.34 -1.42 11.17
CA PHE A 44 9.06 -0.21 10.77
C PHE A 44 8.58 0.20 9.39
N CYS A 45 8.14 1.44 9.27
CA CYS A 45 7.70 2.05 8.01
C CYS A 45 8.65 3.20 7.71
N VAL A 46 9.26 3.17 6.54
CA VAL A 46 10.09 4.26 6.03
C VAL A 46 9.58 4.65 4.66
N ASN A 47 9.46 5.95 4.40
CA ASN A 47 9.21 6.41 3.05
C ASN A 47 10.54 6.57 2.30
N GLY A 48 10.63 6.10 1.05
CA GLY A 48 11.87 6.14 0.28
C GLY A 48 12.54 7.52 0.23
N PRO A 49 11.82 8.65 0.03
CA PRO A 49 12.40 9.99 0.09
C PRO A 49 13.02 10.35 1.45
N GLU A 50 12.57 9.78 2.56
CA GLU A 50 13.13 10.03 3.90
C GLU A 50 14.54 9.45 4.06
N ILE A 51 14.91 8.46 3.23
CA ILE A 51 16.25 7.87 3.23
C ILE A 51 17.25 8.79 2.52
N MET A 52 16.77 9.63 1.60
CA MET A 52 17.62 10.47 0.76
C MET A 52 18.08 11.73 1.51
N SER A 53 19.38 11.84 1.74
CA SER A 53 20.04 13.06 2.22
C SER A 53 20.82 13.76 1.10
N LYS A 54 20.96 15.09 1.25
CA LYS A 54 21.85 15.92 0.42
C LYS A 54 23.34 15.71 0.79
N MET A 55 23.64 15.16 1.96
CA MET A 55 25.00 14.90 2.40
C MET A 55 25.47 13.53 1.89
N SER A 56 26.66 13.50 1.27
CA SER A 56 27.24 12.27 0.74
C SER A 56 27.49 11.24 1.86
N GLY A 57 27.01 10.01 1.69
CA GLY A 57 27.25 8.90 2.63
C GLY A 57 26.23 8.78 3.78
N GLU A 58 25.41 9.82 4.00
CA GLU A 58 24.41 9.82 5.07
C GLU A 58 23.22 8.91 4.74
N SER A 59 22.75 8.93 3.48
CA SER A 59 21.65 8.06 3.02
C SER A 59 21.99 6.57 3.20
N GLU A 60 23.21 6.18 2.87
CA GLU A 60 23.71 4.81 3.05
C GLU A 60 23.83 4.43 4.53
N LYS A 61 24.22 5.38 5.39
CA LYS A 61 24.26 5.18 6.84
C LYS A 61 22.86 5.01 7.42
N ASN A 62 21.92 5.88 7.06
CA ASN A 62 20.52 5.80 7.50
C ASN A 62 19.92 4.43 7.15
N LEU A 63 20.23 3.91 5.97
CA LEU A 63 19.76 2.60 5.55
C LEU A 63 20.39 1.47 6.38
N ARG A 64 21.69 1.52 6.68
CA ARG A 64 22.35 0.55 7.58
C ARG A 64 21.73 0.56 8.97
N ASP A 65 21.56 1.74 9.54
CA ASP A 65 21.02 1.94 10.88
C ASP A 65 19.57 1.41 10.96
N LEU A 66 18.76 1.66 9.93
CA LEU A 66 17.39 1.14 9.82
C LEU A 66 17.35 -0.41 9.81
N PHE A 67 18.18 -1.04 8.98
CA PHE A 67 18.26 -2.51 8.94
C PHE A 67 18.80 -3.10 10.24
N GLU A 68 19.72 -2.42 10.91
CA GLU A 68 20.21 -2.82 12.22
C GLU A 68 19.10 -2.77 13.28
N GLN A 69 18.35 -1.67 13.36
CA GLN A 69 17.19 -1.54 14.25
C GLN A 69 16.16 -2.64 13.98
N ALA A 70 15.79 -2.88 12.72
CA ALA A 70 14.86 -3.94 12.35
C ALA A 70 15.35 -5.34 12.79
N ARG A 71 16.66 -5.60 12.69
CA ARG A 71 17.28 -6.86 13.16
C ARG A 71 17.29 -6.99 14.68
N GLN A 72 17.40 -5.89 15.41
CA GLN A 72 17.35 -5.88 16.88
C GLN A 72 15.92 -6.11 17.39
N SER A 73 14.90 -5.72 16.61
CA SER A 73 13.48 -5.88 16.93
C SER A 73 12.82 -7.11 16.28
N ALA A 74 13.58 -8.10 15.82
CA ALA A 74 13.02 -9.30 15.19
C ALA A 74 12.16 -10.12 16.20
N PRO A 75 10.99 -10.67 15.81
CA PRO A 75 10.42 -10.69 14.46
C PRO A 75 9.87 -9.33 14.01
N CYS A 76 10.21 -8.94 12.79
CA CYS A 76 9.96 -7.60 12.30
C CYS A 76 9.54 -7.59 10.83
N VAL A 77 8.58 -6.72 10.50
CA VAL A 77 8.26 -6.30 9.14
C VAL A 77 8.89 -4.93 8.89
N LEU A 78 9.79 -4.87 7.91
CA LEU A 78 10.41 -3.63 7.43
C LEU A 78 9.74 -3.22 6.12
N PHE A 79 8.96 -2.14 6.16
CA PHE A 79 8.17 -1.63 5.05
C PHE A 79 8.81 -0.39 4.45
N PHE A 80 9.17 -0.47 3.16
CA PHE A 80 9.61 0.66 2.34
C PHE A 80 8.45 1.13 1.46
N ASP A 81 7.87 2.28 1.78
CA ASP A 81 6.91 2.96 0.90
C ASP A 81 7.64 3.80 -0.16
N GLU A 82 6.97 4.07 -1.28
CA GLU A 82 7.54 4.80 -2.44
C GLU A 82 8.95 4.34 -2.81
N LEU A 83 9.15 3.02 -2.87
CA LEU A 83 10.46 2.40 -3.10
C LEU A 83 11.09 2.87 -4.41
N ASP A 84 10.27 3.26 -5.39
CA ASP A 84 10.69 3.87 -6.67
C ASP A 84 11.42 5.21 -6.54
N SER A 85 11.53 5.80 -5.34
CA SER A 85 12.38 6.97 -5.10
C SER A 85 13.85 6.62 -4.86
N ILE A 86 14.15 5.40 -4.40
CA ILE A 86 15.51 4.95 -4.03
C ILE A 86 15.99 3.72 -4.80
N ALA A 87 15.09 3.10 -5.57
CA ALA A 87 15.31 1.81 -6.22
C ALA A 87 15.17 1.85 -7.75
N VAL A 88 15.48 2.99 -8.36
CA VAL A 88 15.33 3.20 -9.81
C VAL A 88 16.43 2.47 -10.59
N GLN A 89 16.11 2.02 -11.80
CA GLN A 89 17.07 1.48 -12.76
C GLN A 89 18.24 2.43 -13.01
N ARG A 90 19.44 1.86 -13.04
CA ARG A 90 20.71 2.55 -13.29
C ARG A 90 20.71 3.22 -14.66
N GLY A 91 21.24 4.44 -14.74
CA GLY A 91 21.55 5.12 -16.01
C GLY A 91 20.43 5.93 -16.66
N GLY A 92 19.29 6.14 -15.98
CA GLY A 92 18.17 6.96 -16.49
C GLY A 92 18.30 8.48 -16.31
N SER A 93 19.12 8.94 -15.36
CA SER A 93 19.29 10.38 -15.08
C SER A 93 20.63 10.88 -15.62
N GLN A 94 20.60 11.56 -16.77
CA GLN A 94 21.74 12.33 -17.30
C GLN A 94 22.04 13.61 -16.47
N GLY A 95 21.39 13.79 -15.31
CA GLY A 95 21.42 15.02 -14.50
C GLY A 95 21.59 14.84 -12.98
N ASP A 96 21.71 13.62 -12.45
CA ASP A 96 21.99 13.43 -11.03
C ASP A 96 23.50 13.53 -10.77
N ALA A 97 23.92 14.74 -10.42
CA ALA A 97 25.27 15.03 -9.95
C ALA A 97 25.64 14.11 -8.77
N GLY A 98 26.31 12.99 -9.07
CA GLY A 98 27.08 12.23 -8.08
C GLY A 98 26.63 10.80 -7.73
N GLY A 99 25.73 10.14 -8.48
CA GLY A 99 25.46 8.70 -8.32
C GLY A 99 24.94 8.28 -6.92
N ALA A 100 24.32 9.22 -6.19
CA ALA A 100 23.82 8.97 -4.83
C ALA A 100 22.72 7.90 -4.82
N GLY A 101 21.78 7.94 -5.78
CA GLY A 101 20.75 6.91 -5.93
C GLY A 101 21.34 5.51 -6.15
N ASP A 102 22.37 5.40 -7.01
CA ASP A 102 23.04 4.12 -7.26
C ASP A 102 23.74 3.58 -5.99
N ARG A 103 24.34 4.45 -5.18
CA ARG A 103 24.96 4.04 -3.90
C ARG A 103 23.92 3.57 -2.89
N VAL A 104 22.80 4.28 -2.76
CA VAL A 104 21.69 3.89 -1.87
C VAL A 104 21.09 2.55 -2.32
N LEU A 105 20.85 2.37 -3.61
CA LEU A 105 20.40 1.09 -4.16
C LEU A 105 21.40 -0.03 -3.87
N ASN A 106 22.69 0.18 -4.11
CA ASN A 106 23.72 -0.82 -3.81
C ASN A 106 23.78 -1.16 -2.31
N GLN A 107 23.61 -0.17 -1.43
CA GLN A 107 23.50 -0.41 0.02
C GLN A 107 22.26 -1.23 0.36
N LEU A 108 21.09 -0.91 -0.24
CA LEU A 108 19.86 -1.68 -0.06
C LEU A 108 20.05 -3.15 -0.46
N LEU A 109 20.63 -3.39 -1.63
CA LEU A 109 20.96 -4.74 -2.11
C LEU A 109 21.88 -5.48 -1.13
N THR A 110 22.90 -4.80 -0.62
CA THR A 110 23.86 -5.34 0.35
C THR A 110 23.16 -5.72 1.66
N GLU A 111 22.28 -4.87 2.19
CA GLU A 111 21.53 -5.15 3.41
C GLU A 111 20.58 -6.34 3.25
N MET A 112 19.90 -6.45 2.09
CA MET A 112 19.01 -7.56 1.77
C MET A 112 19.75 -8.90 1.64
N ASP A 113 20.91 -8.91 0.98
CA ASP A 113 21.74 -10.11 0.83
C ASP A 113 22.35 -10.53 2.17
N GLY A 114 22.77 -9.55 2.99
CA GLY A 114 23.35 -9.73 4.32
C GLY A 114 22.35 -10.23 5.38
N MET A 115 21.05 -10.30 5.08
CA MET A 115 20.08 -10.85 6.02
C MET A 115 20.36 -12.35 6.25
N SER A 116 20.65 -12.74 7.50
CA SER A 116 20.78 -14.17 7.85
C SER A 116 19.40 -14.81 8.07
N ALA A 117 19.25 -16.11 7.78
CA ALA A 117 17.99 -16.83 8.03
C ALA A 117 17.61 -16.94 9.52
N LYS A 118 18.52 -16.59 10.44
CA LYS A 118 18.30 -16.68 11.89
C LYS A 118 17.53 -15.49 12.47
N LYS A 119 17.54 -14.31 11.81
CA LYS A 119 16.78 -13.13 12.21
C LYS A 119 15.61 -12.93 11.26
N THR A 120 14.38 -13.03 11.77
CA THR A 120 13.12 -12.99 11.00
C THR A 120 12.71 -11.56 10.65
N VAL A 121 13.55 -10.86 9.89
CA VAL A 121 13.18 -9.59 9.24
C VAL A 121 12.54 -9.92 7.89
N PHE A 122 11.31 -9.48 7.69
CA PHE A 122 10.57 -9.63 6.45
C PHE A 122 10.41 -8.26 5.79
N VAL A 123 10.93 -8.12 4.57
CA VAL A 123 10.95 -6.83 3.86
C VAL A 123 9.74 -6.72 2.95
N ILE A 124 9.00 -5.62 3.02
CA ILE A 124 7.89 -5.31 2.12
C ILE A 124 8.24 -4.00 1.40
N GLY A 125 8.37 -4.03 0.09
CA GLY A 125 8.44 -2.82 -0.73
C GLY A 125 7.06 -2.46 -1.27
N ALA A 126 6.74 -1.17 -1.38
CA ALA A 126 5.59 -0.68 -2.12
C ALA A 126 6.02 0.33 -3.19
N THR A 127 5.40 0.25 -4.37
CA THR A 127 5.63 1.22 -5.44
C THR A 127 4.40 1.46 -6.30
N ASN A 128 4.28 2.68 -6.83
CA ASN A 128 3.33 3.02 -7.88
C ASN A 128 3.95 2.94 -9.28
N ARG A 129 5.27 2.74 -9.40
CA ARG A 129 6.01 2.75 -10.67
C ARG A 129 6.90 1.50 -10.80
N PRO A 130 6.30 0.32 -10.94
CA PRO A 130 7.07 -0.91 -10.94
C PRO A 130 7.95 -1.09 -12.19
N ASP A 131 7.66 -0.34 -13.27
CA ASP A 131 8.39 -0.30 -14.53
C ASP A 131 9.83 0.23 -14.39
N ILE A 132 10.07 1.12 -13.41
CA ILE A 132 11.38 1.74 -13.21
C ILE A 132 12.20 1.10 -12.09
N ILE A 133 11.67 0.08 -11.41
CA ILE A 133 12.38 -0.61 -10.33
C ILE A 133 13.57 -1.40 -10.91
N ASP A 134 14.72 -1.31 -10.24
CA ASP A 134 15.91 -2.07 -10.62
C ASP A 134 15.66 -3.59 -10.50
N PRO A 135 15.81 -4.36 -11.59
CA PRO A 135 15.54 -5.80 -11.60
C PRO A 135 16.40 -6.61 -10.61
N ALA A 136 17.54 -6.09 -10.15
CA ALA A 136 18.34 -6.74 -9.14
C ALA A 136 17.59 -6.89 -7.81
N LEU A 137 16.69 -5.97 -7.45
CA LEU A 137 15.84 -6.11 -6.25
C LEU A 137 14.84 -7.25 -6.35
N LEU A 138 14.46 -7.64 -7.57
CA LEU A 138 13.43 -8.65 -7.84
C LEU A 138 14.00 -10.07 -7.93
N ARG A 139 15.32 -10.23 -7.73
CA ARG A 139 16.00 -11.53 -7.80
C ARG A 139 15.68 -12.40 -6.57
N PRO A 140 15.72 -13.74 -6.72
CA PRO A 140 15.52 -14.68 -5.62
C PRO A 140 16.34 -14.32 -4.36
N GLY A 141 15.69 -14.36 -3.20
CA GLY A 141 16.29 -13.99 -1.92
C GLY A 141 16.18 -12.51 -1.55
N ARG A 142 15.58 -11.67 -2.39
CA ARG A 142 15.31 -10.25 -2.13
C ARG A 142 13.78 -9.99 -2.13
N LEU A 143 13.27 -9.16 -3.04
CA LEU A 143 11.82 -8.93 -3.25
C LEU A 143 11.33 -9.86 -4.37
N ASP A 144 11.47 -11.17 -4.16
CA ASP A 144 11.25 -12.16 -5.22
C ASP A 144 9.78 -12.51 -5.45
N GLN A 145 8.88 -12.10 -4.56
CA GLN A 145 7.43 -12.21 -4.73
C GLN A 145 6.81 -10.86 -5.09
N LEU A 146 6.20 -10.76 -6.27
CA LEU A 146 5.56 -9.54 -6.75
C LEU A 146 4.05 -9.71 -6.66
N ILE A 147 3.39 -8.79 -5.96
CA ILE A 147 1.95 -8.85 -5.73
C ILE A 147 1.32 -7.59 -6.32
N PHE A 148 0.49 -7.79 -7.34
CA PHE A 148 -0.30 -6.73 -7.94
C PHE A 148 -1.50 -6.41 -7.04
N ILE A 149 -1.65 -5.13 -6.68
CA ILE A 149 -2.79 -4.61 -5.93
C ILE A 149 -3.68 -3.79 -6.89
N PRO A 150 -4.77 -4.39 -7.41
CA PRO A 150 -5.63 -3.76 -8.40
C PRO A 150 -6.54 -2.69 -7.78
N ILE A 151 -7.26 -1.96 -8.64
CA ILE A 151 -8.45 -1.18 -8.25
C ILE A 151 -9.51 -2.12 -7.67
N PRO A 152 -10.25 -1.71 -6.61
CA PRO A 152 -11.28 -2.54 -6.02
C PRO A 152 -12.45 -2.83 -6.98
N ASP A 153 -12.85 -4.10 -7.01
CA ASP A 153 -14.12 -4.53 -7.61
C ASP A 153 -15.32 -4.04 -6.78
N GLU A 154 -16.54 -4.27 -7.27
CA GLU A 154 -17.76 -3.77 -6.60
C GLU A 154 -17.90 -4.28 -5.16
N LYS A 155 -17.61 -5.56 -4.93
CA LYS A 155 -17.68 -6.16 -3.58
C LYS A 155 -16.65 -5.52 -2.65
N SER A 156 -15.45 -5.31 -3.15
CA SER A 156 -14.36 -4.63 -2.42
C SER A 156 -14.72 -3.18 -2.13
N ARG A 157 -15.33 -2.44 -3.07
CA ARG A 157 -15.82 -1.07 -2.84
C ARG A 157 -16.87 -1.02 -1.73
N LEU A 158 -17.82 -1.96 -1.72
CA LEU A 158 -18.80 -2.07 -0.63
C LEU A 158 -18.12 -2.27 0.73
N GLN A 159 -17.10 -3.14 0.81
CA GLN A 159 -16.34 -3.34 2.05
C GLN A 159 -15.54 -2.10 2.45
N ILE A 160 -15.01 -1.35 1.49
CA ILE A 160 -14.31 -0.08 1.75
C ILE A 160 -15.31 0.93 2.33
N PHE A 161 -16.49 1.13 1.73
CA PHE A 161 -17.54 1.98 2.30
C PHE A 161 -17.90 1.58 3.74
N LYS A 162 -18.15 0.28 3.97
CA LYS A 162 -18.43 -0.25 5.31
C LYS A 162 -17.30 0.02 6.30
N SER A 163 -16.05 -0.15 5.87
CA SER A 163 -14.87 0.09 6.71
C SER A 163 -14.69 1.58 7.04
N CYS A 164 -14.84 2.46 6.05
CA CYS A 164 -14.74 3.91 6.21
C CYS A 164 -15.81 4.45 7.18
N LEU A 165 -17.02 3.91 7.12
CA LEU A 165 -18.17 4.37 7.89
C LEU A 165 -18.41 3.56 9.18
N ARG A 166 -17.56 2.59 9.51
CA ARG A 166 -17.74 1.66 10.63
C ARG A 166 -17.99 2.35 11.99
N LYS A 167 -17.45 3.55 12.18
CA LYS A 167 -17.56 4.34 13.42
C LYS A 167 -18.44 5.58 13.27
N SER A 168 -19.14 5.72 12.15
CA SER A 168 -19.94 6.90 11.83
C SER A 168 -21.43 6.59 11.92
N PRO A 169 -22.26 7.49 12.50
CA PRO A 169 -23.71 7.37 12.45
C PRO A 169 -24.19 7.61 11.02
N VAL A 170 -24.68 6.58 10.35
CA VAL A 170 -25.19 6.65 8.97
C VAL A 170 -26.66 6.30 8.96
N SER A 171 -27.46 7.15 8.33
CA SER A 171 -28.90 6.95 8.22
C SER A 171 -29.22 5.63 7.50
N ARG A 172 -30.23 4.91 7.99
CA ARG A 172 -30.70 3.65 7.39
C ARG A 172 -31.17 3.79 5.94
N ARG A 173 -31.43 5.01 5.48
CA ARG A 173 -31.81 5.30 4.08
C ARG A 173 -30.63 5.28 3.11
N VAL A 174 -29.39 5.29 3.60
CA VAL A 174 -28.19 5.27 2.75
C VAL A 174 -27.92 3.85 2.26
N ASP A 175 -28.04 3.65 0.94
CA ASP A 175 -27.70 2.39 0.28
C ASP A 175 -26.20 2.36 -0.12
N LEU A 176 -25.39 1.68 0.68
CA LEU A 176 -23.96 1.49 0.40
C LEU A 176 -23.69 0.58 -0.81
N GLU A 177 -24.63 -0.30 -1.18
CA GLU A 177 -24.51 -1.13 -2.38
C GLU A 177 -24.73 -0.29 -3.64
N ALA A 178 -25.69 0.64 -3.61
CA ALA A 178 -25.84 1.62 -4.68
C ALA A 178 -24.58 2.48 -4.85
N LEU A 179 -24.00 2.97 -3.75
CA LEU A 179 -22.73 3.71 -3.81
C LEU A 179 -21.60 2.87 -4.41
N ALA A 180 -21.49 1.60 -4.03
CA ALA A 180 -20.51 0.68 -4.59
C ALA A 180 -20.69 0.45 -6.11
N ARG A 181 -21.94 0.30 -6.58
CA ARG A 181 -22.26 0.19 -8.01
C ARG A 181 -21.88 1.45 -8.79
N MET A 182 -22.18 2.62 -8.26
CA MET A 182 -21.94 3.92 -8.92
C MET A 182 -20.47 4.36 -8.96
N THR A 183 -19.61 3.75 -8.13
CA THR A 183 -18.19 4.12 -8.00
C THR A 183 -17.24 3.20 -8.76
N ALA A 184 -17.68 2.62 -9.88
CA ALA A 184 -16.83 1.78 -10.72
C ALA A 184 -15.55 2.52 -11.18
N GLY A 185 -14.39 1.94 -10.87
CA GLY A 185 -13.07 2.51 -11.19
C GLY A 185 -12.51 3.49 -10.16
N PHE A 186 -13.19 3.70 -9.03
CA PHE A 186 -12.67 4.49 -7.91
C PHE A 186 -11.64 3.68 -7.10
N SER A 187 -10.58 4.35 -6.66
CA SER A 187 -9.62 3.77 -5.70
C SER A 187 -10.21 3.73 -4.28
N GLY A 188 -9.54 3.04 -3.36
CA GLY A 188 -9.91 3.09 -1.94
C GLY A 188 -9.77 4.48 -1.34
N ALA A 189 -8.77 5.25 -1.79
CA ALA A 189 -8.61 6.65 -1.40
C ALA A 189 -9.76 7.52 -1.91
N ASP A 190 -10.21 7.33 -3.14
CA ASP A 190 -11.32 8.11 -3.73
C ASP A 190 -12.63 7.85 -2.93
N ILE A 191 -12.89 6.59 -2.56
CA ILE A 191 -14.05 6.21 -1.74
C ILE A 191 -13.95 6.80 -0.32
N THR A 192 -12.74 6.77 0.26
CA THR A 192 -12.49 7.39 1.57
C THR A 192 -12.79 8.88 1.52
N GLU A 193 -12.37 9.57 0.46
CA GLU A 193 -12.66 10.99 0.27
C GLU A 193 -14.16 11.27 0.13
N ILE A 194 -14.90 10.43 -0.62
CA ILE A 194 -16.37 10.52 -0.71
C ILE A 194 -17.00 10.46 0.69
N CYS A 195 -16.59 9.49 1.51
CA CYS A 195 -17.10 9.33 2.88
C CYS A 195 -16.75 10.54 3.74
N GLN A 196 -15.50 11.01 3.71
CA GLN A 196 -15.06 12.16 4.49
C GLN A 196 -15.81 13.45 4.13
N ARG A 197 -16.08 13.69 2.84
CA ARG A 197 -16.87 14.83 2.40
C ARG A 197 -18.32 14.72 2.87
N ALA A 198 -18.95 13.54 2.76
CA ALA A 198 -20.29 13.31 3.28
C ALA A 198 -20.36 13.61 4.80
N CYS A 199 -19.39 13.15 5.60
CA CYS A 199 -19.29 13.50 7.01
C CYS A 199 -19.20 15.02 7.24
N LYS A 200 -18.39 15.72 6.44
CA LYS A 200 -18.24 17.18 6.54
C LYS A 200 -19.54 17.92 6.21
N TYR A 201 -20.31 17.46 5.22
CA TYR A 201 -21.62 18.03 4.92
C TYR A 201 -22.62 17.81 6.06
N ALA A 202 -22.63 16.62 6.67
CA ALA A 202 -23.46 16.35 7.84
C ALA A 202 -23.13 17.28 9.03
N ILE A 203 -21.84 17.45 9.32
CA ILE A 203 -21.38 18.36 10.40
C ILE A 203 -21.79 19.79 10.09
N ARG A 204 -21.64 20.24 8.83
CA ARG A 204 -22.01 21.59 8.42
C ARG A 204 -23.51 21.85 8.57
N GLU A 205 -24.35 20.91 8.16
CA GLU A 205 -25.82 21.00 8.34
C GLU A 205 -26.18 21.14 9.84
N GLU A 206 -25.51 20.40 10.72
CA GLU A 206 -25.81 20.45 12.15
C GLU A 206 -25.38 21.78 12.78
N ILE A 207 -24.21 22.31 12.41
CA ILE A 207 -23.75 23.63 12.84
C ILE A 207 -24.71 24.73 12.37
N GLU A 208 -25.18 24.66 11.12
CA GLU A 208 -26.13 25.65 10.58
C GLU A 208 -27.48 25.63 11.33
N LYS A 209 -27.96 24.45 11.76
CA LYS A 209 -29.15 24.32 12.61
C LYS A 209 -28.95 24.87 14.00
N ASP A 210 -27.81 24.59 14.63
CA ASP A 210 -27.49 25.07 15.97
C ASP A 210 -27.44 26.60 16.02
N ILE A 211 -26.78 27.22 15.03
CA ILE A 211 -26.76 28.68 14.87
C ILE A 211 -28.19 29.22 14.68
N ALA A 212 -29.01 28.59 13.86
CA ALA A 212 -30.40 29.01 13.64
C ALA A 212 -31.29 28.87 14.90
N ARG A 213 -30.95 27.96 15.82
CA ARG A 213 -31.65 27.74 17.09
C ARG A 213 -31.30 28.80 18.16
N ASN A 214 -30.30 29.65 17.93
CA ASN A 214 -29.99 30.82 18.75
C ASN A 214 -29.84 30.52 20.28
N GLY A 215 -29.31 29.35 20.63
CA GLY A 215 -29.10 28.95 22.03
C GLY A 215 -30.37 28.51 22.79
N MET A 216 -31.48 28.24 22.10
CA MET A 216 -32.62 27.54 22.70
C MET A 216 -32.21 26.08 22.99
N GLU A 217 -32.19 25.69 24.26
CA GLU A 217 -31.96 24.30 24.68
C GLU A 217 -33.04 23.41 24.08
N VAL A 218 -32.64 22.48 23.21
CA VAL A 218 -33.51 21.42 22.69
C VAL A 218 -33.08 20.12 23.34
N GLU A 219 -34.02 19.43 24.01
CA GLU A 219 -33.81 18.14 24.68
C GLU A 219 -33.54 16.97 23.71
N GLU A 220 -33.54 17.19 22.39
CA GLU A 220 -33.23 16.14 21.41
C GLU A 220 -31.72 15.92 21.32
N GLU A 221 -31.21 15.03 22.18
CA GLU A 221 -29.90 14.38 22.07
C GLU A 221 -29.83 13.41 20.87
N GLY A 222 -30.29 13.84 19.70
CA GLY A 222 -30.14 13.08 18.46
C GLY A 222 -28.70 13.18 17.97
N VAL A 223 -27.98 12.06 17.93
CA VAL A 223 -26.66 12.02 17.29
C VAL A 223 -26.83 12.36 15.81
N ALA A 224 -26.17 13.43 15.35
CA ALA A 224 -26.22 13.85 13.95
C ALA A 224 -25.82 12.68 13.02
N GLU A 225 -26.72 12.30 12.12
CA GLU A 225 -26.51 11.20 11.17
C GLU A 225 -26.08 11.71 9.79
N ILE A 226 -25.25 10.92 9.11
CA ILE A 226 -24.91 11.12 7.69
C ILE A 226 -26.08 10.58 6.84
N LYS A 227 -26.67 11.45 6.03
CA LYS A 227 -27.88 11.19 5.23
C LYS A 227 -27.54 11.01 3.75
N VAL A 228 -28.56 10.67 2.96
CA VAL A 228 -28.45 10.44 1.51
C VAL A 228 -27.98 11.71 0.81
N GLU A 229 -28.52 12.86 1.20
CA GLU A 229 -28.24 14.17 0.61
C GLU A 229 -26.75 14.56 0.74
N HIS A 230 -26.10 14.15 1.84
CA HIS A 230 -24.66 14.38 2.04
C HIS A 230 -23.80 13.56 1.08
N PHE A 231 -24.22 12.33 0.77
CA PHE A 231 -23.54 11.50 -0.22
C PHE A 231 -23.82 11.99 -1.64
N GLU A 232 -25.05 12.41 -1.95
CA GLU A 232 -25.37 13.04 -3.23
C GLU A 232 -24.51 14.26 -3.50
N GLU A 233 -24.36 15.15 -2.52
CA GLU A 233 -23.50 16.33 -2.62
C GLU A 233 -22.02 15.95 -2.76
N SER A 234 -21.55 14.97 -1.99
CA SER A 234 -20.19 14.43 -2.08
C SER A 234 -19.88 13.87 -3.47
N MET A 235 -20.83 13.14 -4.05
CA MET A 235 -20.69 12.49 -5.35
C MET A 235 -20.61 13.49 -6.52
N LYS A 236 -21.21 14.68 -6.41
CA LYS A 236 -21.09 15.74 -7.44
C LYS A 236 -19.62 16.16 -7.67
N HIS A 237 -18.80 16.07 -6.64
CA HIS A 237 -17.39 16.46 -6.68
C HIS A 237 -16.43 15.25 -6.74
N ALA A 238 -16.96 14.04 -6.79
CA ALA A 238 -16.17 12.81 -6.80
C ALA A 238 -15.51 12.60 -8.16
N ARG A 239 -14.19 12.38 -8.18
CA ARG A 239 -13.41 12.13 -9.40
C ARG A 239 -12.53 10.91 -9.21
N LYS A 240 -12.39 10.10 -10.26
CA LYS A 240 -11.44 8.98 -10.28
C LYS A 240 -10.03 9.55 -10.31
N SER A 241 -9.21 9.19 -9.34
CA SER A 241 -7.81 9.65 -9.29
C SER A 241 -6.92 8.94 -10.32
N ILE A 242 -7.36 7.79 -10.84
CA ILE A 242 -6.57 6.96 -11.75
C ILE A 242 -7.22 6.95 -13.13
N SER A 243 -6.44 7.31 -14.15
CA SER A 243 -6.89 7.29 -15.53
C SER A 243 -7.01 5.86 -16.07
N VAL A 244 -7.90 5.65 -17.04
CA VAL A 244 -8.03 4.37 -17.75
C VAL A 244 -6.69 3.97 -18.41
N LYS A 245 -5.96 4.95 -18.95
CA LYS A 245 -4.65 4.74 -19.57
C LYS A 245 -3.65 4.17 -18.57
N ASP A 246 -3.59 4.72 -17.35
CA ASP A 246 -2.66 4.24 -16.34
C ASP A 246 -3.06 2.86 -15.81
N MET A 247 -4.37 2.61 -15.68
CA MET A 247 -4.87 1.27 -15.34
C MET A 247 -4.41 0.20 -16.34
N LEU A 248 -4.47 0.49 -17.64
CA LEU A 248 -3.97 -0.41 -18.70
C LEU A 248 -2.46 -0.65 -18.61
N LYS A 249 -1.67 0.35 -18.21
CA LYS A 249 -0.22 0.18 -17.97
C LYS A 249 0.03 -0.81 -16.83
N TYR A 250 -0.69 -0.70 -15.71
CA TYR A 250 -0.53 -1.65 -14.60
C TYR A 250 -0.93 -3.08 -14.98
N LEU A 251 -2.03 -3.25 -15.73
CA LEU A 251 -2.48 -4.56 -16.19
C LEU A 251 -1.50 -5.20 -17.18
N SER A 252 -1.00 -4.42 -18.14
CA SER A 252 0.00 -4.90 -19.10
C SER A 252 1.30 -5.30 -18.42
N PHE A 253 1.76 -4.51 -17.44
CA PHE A 253 2.93 -4.85 -16.63
C PHE A 253 2.72 -6.12 -15.78
N ALA A 254 1.54 -6.29 -15.18
CA ALA A 254 1.22 -7.50 -14.42
C ALA A 254 1.22 -8.75 -15.32
N ASN A 255 0.66 -8.65 -16.53
CA ASN A 255 0.65 -9.74 -17.50
C ASN A 255 2.06 -10.10 -18.01
N SER A 256 2.91 -9.10 -18.30
CA SER A 256 4.28 -9.35 -18.77
C SER A 256 5.15 -10.00 -17.69
N LEU A 257 4.95 -9.64 -16.41
CA LEU A 257 5.61 -10.30 -15.29
C LEU A 257 5.17 -11.76 -15.11
N GLN A 258 3.89 -12.07 -15.29
CA GLN A 258 3.41 -13.46 -15.24
C GLN A 258 4.03 -14.31 -16.35
N GLN A 259 4.13 -13.77 -17.57
CA GLN A 259 4.73 -14.45 -18.72
C GLN A 259 6.24 -14.67 -18.55
N SER A 260 6.99 -13.64 -18.14
CA SER A 260 8.45 -13.71 -17.95
C SER A 260 8.88 -14.65 -16.82
N ARG A 261 8.01 -14.86 -15.82
CA ARG A 261 8.28 -15.77 -14.69
C ARG A 261 7.86 -17.21 -14.95
N GLY A 262 7.42 -17.56 -16.16
CA GLY A 262 7.22 -18.94 -16.59
C GLY A 262 6.12 -19.70 -15.85
N PHE A 263 5.19 -18.99 -15.18
CA PHE A 263 3.99 -19.62 -14.63
C PHE A 263 2.99 -19.86 -15.77
N GLY A 264 3.23 -20.90 -16.55
CA GLY A 264 2.26 -21.44 -17.51
C GLY A 264 2.79 -21.62 -18.92
N SER A 265 3.51 -22.72 -19.16
CA SER A 265 3.31 -23.61 -20.33
C SER A 265 4.46 -24.63 -20.48
N SER A 266 4.73 -25.43 -19.46
CA SER A 266 5.38 -26.72 -19.64
C SER A 266 4.91 -27.66 -18.53
N GLU A 267 4.15 -28.69 -18.91
CA GLU A 267 3.91 -29.86 -18.05
C GLU A 267 5.25 -30.55 -17.83
N PHE A 268 6.04 -30.08 -16.85
CA PHE A 268 7.12 -30.88 -16.33
C PHE A 268 6.51 -31.98 -15.46
N LYS A 269 6.40 -33.19 -16.02
CA LYS A 269 6.07 -34.40 -15.29
C LYS A 269 7.38 -35.12 -14.98
N PHE A 270 7.61 -35.45 -13.72
CA PHE A 270 8.53 -36.53 -13.37
C PHE A 270 7.90 -37.82 -13.91
N ASN A 271 8.36 -38.31 -15.06
CA ASN A 271 8.00 -39.66 -15.46
C ASN A 271 8.55 -40.63 -14.40
N LYS A 272 7.68 -41.56 -13.97
CA LYS A 272 8.05 -42.71 -13.14
C LYS A 272 9.00 -43.64 -13.90
#